data_AF-A0AAJ5K5V8-F1
#
_entry.id   AF-A0AAJ5K5V8-F1
#
_cell.length_a   1.000
_cell.length_b   1.000
_cell.length_c   1.000
_cell.angle_alpha   90.00
_cell.angle_beta   90.00
_cell.angle_gamma   90.00
#
_symmetry.space_group_name_H-M   'P 1'
#
loop_
_entity.id
_entity.type
_entity.pdbx_description
1 polymer ?
#
loop_
_entity_poly.entity_id
_entity_poly.type
_entity_poly.pdbx_seq_one_letter_code
_entity_poly.pdbx_strand_id
1 'polypeptide(L)'
;MHRTFPLLLCTLLACAPASAAPVSWGSYSTLFSTERTGQTEYRLNAYRVSGRLHILRDVTYRLSFRGGQVRASGKPLKGGCTSGVLKKGEVLLFHRATRVELQIPSPGCGQKQPTSRNR
;
A
#
# COMPACT_ATOMS: atom_id res chain seq x y z
N MET A 1 46.54 -37.92 -12.61
CA MET A 1 45.25 -37.26 -12.25
C MET A 1 45.57 -36.20 -11.20
N HIS A 2 45.34 -34.92 -11.46
CA HIS A 2 45.02 -33.89 -10.44
C HIS A 2 44.57 -32.64 -11.21
N ARG A 3 43.25 -32.38 -11.16
CA ARG A 3 42.60 -31.22 -11.78
C ARG A 3 42.69 -30.05 -10.82
N THR A 4 43.33 -28.97 -11.24
CA THR A 4 43.25 -27.65 -10.63
C THR A 4 41.82 -27.14 -10.75
N PHE A 5 41.11 -26.99 -9.63
CA PHE A 5 39.82 -26.34 -9.57
C PHE A 5 40.01 -24.83 -9.33
N PRO A 6 39.46 -23.95 -10.19
CA PRO A 6 39.50 -22.52 -9.94
C PRO A 6 38.52 -22.16 -8.82
N LEU A 7 39.00 -21.36 -7.87
CA LEU A 7 38.20 -20.70 -6.83
C LEU A 7 37.22 -19.74 -7.49
N LEU A 8 36.03 -20.23 -7.81
CA LEU A 8 34.91 -19.42 -8.27
C LEU A 8 34.20 -18.80 -7.07
N LEU A 9 34.63 -17.58 -6.80
CA LEU A 9 33.84 -16.42 -6.39
C LEU A 9 32.32 -16.61 -6.63
N CYS A 10 31.56 -17.00 -5.61
CA CYS A 10 30.11 -16.83 -5.59
C CYS A 10 29.74 -16.01 -4.37
N THR A 11 29.85 -14.69 -4.56
CA THR A 11 28.84 -13.70 -4.18
C THR A 11 27.91 -14.16 -3.06
N LEU A 12 28.30 -13.85 -1.83
CA LEU A 12 27.38 -13.74 -0.71
C LEU A 12 26.19 -12.91 -1.18
N LEU A 13 25.06 -13.61 -1.36
CA LEU A 13 23.76 -13.05 -1.62
C LEU A 13 23.60 -11.79 -0.77
N ALA A 14 23.58 -10.64 -1.44
CA ALA A 14 22.98 -9.45 -0.88
C ALA A 14 21.56 -9.86 -0.48
N CYS A 15 21.39 -10.09 0.82
CA CYS A 15 20.09 -10.28 1.44
C CYS A 15 19.39 -8.94 1.31
N ALA A 16 18.79 -8.70 0.13
CA ALA A 16 17.88 -7.59 -0.07
C ALA A 16 16.78 -7.80 0.97
N PRO A 17 16.61 -6.90 1.96
CA PRO A 17 15.58 -7.07 2.96
C PRO A 17 14.27 -7.20 2.20
N ALA A 18 13.61 -8.36 2.33
CA ALA A 18 12.27 -8.57 1.83
C ALA A 18 11.44 -7.42 2.38
N SER A 19 11.16 -6.44 1.52
CA SER A 19 10.54 -5.18 1.92
C SER A 19 9.11 -5.54 2.35
N ALA A 20 8.94 -5.77 3.65
CA ALA A 20 7.67 -6.16 4.25
C ALA A 20 6.59 -5.16 3.82
N ALA A 21 5.35 -5.58 3.56
CA ALA A 21 4.33 -4.61 3.16
C ALA A 21 4.22 -3.48 4.22
N PRO A 22 4.10 -2.20 3.83
CA PRO A 22 3.98 -1.10 4.78
C PRO A 22 2.67 -1.12 5.58
N VAL A 23 1.72 -1.94 5.13
CA VAL A 23 0.40 -2.12 5.72
C VAL A 23 0.01 -3.59 5.73
N SER A 24 -0.86 -3.97 6.66
CA SER A 24 -1.42 -5.33 6.76
C SER A 24 -2.89 -5.27 7.12
N TRP A 25 -3.70 -6.14 6.53
CA TRP A 25 -5.10 -6.27 6.93
C TRP A 25 -5.22 -7.09 8.21
N GLY A 26 -5.84 -6.52 9.24
CA GLY A 26 -6.16 -7.23 10.48
C GLY A 26 -7.48 -8.01 10.41
N SER A 27 -8.41 -7.59 9.55
CA SER A 27 -9.67 -8.30 9.25
C SER A 27 -10.34 -7.68 8.03
N TYR A 28 -11.07 -8.49 7.27
CA TYR A 28 -11.90 -8.03 6.16
C TYR A 28 -13.04 -8.99 5.81
N SER A 29 -14.12 -8.48 5.20
CA SER A 29 -15.30 -9.25 4.78
C SER A 29 -15.56 -9.24 3.27
N THR A 30 -14.52 -9.07 2.43
CA THR A 30 -14.68 -8.48 1.09
C THR A 30 -13.72 -9.03 0.02
N LEU A 31 -14.04 -8.86 -1.27
CA LEU A 31 -13.15 -9.07 -2.42
C LEU A 31 -12.13 -7.93 -2.57
N PHE A 32 -10.84 -8.26 -2.46
CA PHE A 32 -9.72 -7.34 -2.61
C PHE A 32 -8.97 -7.61 -3.92
N SER A 33 -8.64 -6.57 -4.67
CA SER A 33 -7.52 -6.61 -5.61
C SER A 33 -6.40 -5.76 -5.04
N THR A 34 -5.35 -6.42 -4.55
CA THR A 34 -4.14 -5.72 -4.11
C THR A 34 -3.14 -5.78 -5.26
N GLU A 35 -2.76 -4.63 -5.79
CA GLU A 35 -1.79 -4.55 -6.88
C GLU A 35 -0.53 -3.84 -6.37
N ARG A 36 0.57 -4.57 -6.33
CA ARG A 36 1.87 -3.98 -6.03
C ARG A 36 2.40 -3.34 -7.31
N THR A 37 2.26 -2.02 -7.44
CA THR A 37 2.68 -1.28 -8.64
C THR A 37 4.17 -0.91 -8.66
N GLY A 38 4.93 -1.22 -7.60
CA GLY A 38 6.39 -1.03 -7.58
C GLY A 38 7.09 -1.72 -6.39
N GLN A 39 8.42 -1.59 -6.33
CA GLN A 39 9.22 -2.12 -5.21
C GLN A 39 8.83 -1.49 -3.87
N THR A 40 8.45 -0.21 -3.87
CA THR A 40 8.05 0.57 -2.70
C THR A 40 6.62 1.09 -2.76
N GLU A 41 5.96 1.04 -3.92
CA GLU A 41 4.59 1.53 -4.12
C GLU A 41 3.56 0.39 -4.02
N TYR A 42 2.57 0.62 -3.18
CA TYR A 42 1.46 -0.27 -2.88
C TYR A 42 0.17 0.41 -3.26
N ARG A 43 -0.59 -0.21 -4.18
CA ARG A 43 -1.95 0.19 -4.50
C ARG A 43 -2.92 -0.88 -4.08
N LEU A 44 -4.00 -0.47 -3.46
CA LEU A 44 -5.07 -1.35 -3.05
C LEU A 44 -6.38 -0.85 -3.60
N ASN A 45 -7.05 -1.71 -4.35
CA ASN A 45 -8.39 -1.49 -4.89
C ASN A 45 -9.35 -2.51 -4.30
N ALA A 46 -10.39 -2.04 -3.63
CA ALA A 46 -11.37 -2.92 -3.00
C ALA A 46 -12.80 -2.42 -3.25
N TYR A 47 -13.74 -3.36 -3.33
CA TYR A 47 -15.17 -3.09 -3.53
C TYR A 47 -15.97 -3.66 -2.38
N ARG A 48 -16.83 -2.86 -1.73
CA ARG A 48 -17.62 -3.26 -0.53
C ARG A 48 -16.78 -3.64 0.68
N VAL A 49 -15.77 -2.85 1.03
CA VAL A 49 -14.85 -3.12 2.14
C VAL A 49 -15.44 -2.75 3.51
N SER A 50 -15.34 -3.71 4.43
CA SER A 50 -15.43 -3.48 5.87
C SER A 50 -14.26 -4.20 6.54
N GLY A 51 -13.51 -3.52 7.39
CA GLY A 51 -12.30 -4.10 7.96
C GLY A 51 -11.31 -3.09 8.53
N ARG A 52 -10.18 -3.61 8.98
CA ARG A 52 -9.10 -2.83 9.62
C ARG A 52 -7.79 -3.04 8.85
N LEU A 53 -7.16 -1.94 8.46
CA LEU A 53 -5.82 -1.94 7.87
C LEU A 53 -4.84 -1.34 8.88
N HIS A 54 -3.88 -2.14 9.32
CA HIS A 54 -2.82 -1.76 10.24
C HIS A 54 -1.63 -1.17 9.48
N ILE A 55 -1.07 -0.11 10.04
CA ILE A 55 0.09 0.59 9.48
C ILE A 55 1.35 0.08 10.19
N LEU A 56 2.25 -0.56 9.46
CA LEU A 56 3.42 -1.24 10.02
C LEU A 56 4.67 -0.36 10.09
N ARG A 57 4.66 0.76 9.36
CA ARG A 57 5.71 1.79 9.33
C ARG A 57 5.11 3.15 8.99
N ASP A 58 5.83 4.23 9.26
CA ASP A 58 5.40 5.58 8.88
C ASP A 58 5.25 5.69 7.35
N VAL A 59 4.10 6.19 6.90
CA VAL A 59 3.78 6.29 5.47
C VAL A 59 2.97 7.53 5.13
N THR A 60 3.22 8.08 3.94
CA THR A 60 2.26 8.98 3.30
C THR A 60 1.20 8.15 2.57
N TYR A 61 -0.05 8.59 2.61
CA TYR A 61 -1.14 7.88 1.93
C TYR A 61 -2.01 8.83 1.13
N ARG A 62 -2.61 8.26 0.09
CA ARG A 62 -3.79 8.79 -0.58
C ARG A 62 -4.85 7.71 -0.54
N LEU A 63 -6.02 8.08 -0.07
CA LEU A 63 -7.20 7.24 0.00
C LEU A 63 -8.32 7.92 -0.76
N SER A 64 -8.87 7.25 -1.76
CA SER A 64 -10.13 7.62 -2.38
C SER A 64 -11.18 6.59 -1.99
N PHE A 65 -12.32 7.02 -1.46
CA PHE A 65 -13.41 6.10 -1.17
C PHE A 65 -14.80 6.66 -1.47
N ARG A 66 -15.74 5.76 -1.74
CA ARG A 66 -17.17 6.06 -1.92
C ARG A 66 -18.00 5.10 -1.09
N GLY A 67 -19.15 5.61 -0.62
CA GLY A 67 -20.06 4.87 0.25
C GLY A 67 -19.47 4.60 1.64
N GLY A 68 -20.34 4.30 2.61
CA GLY A 68 -19.91 3.95 3.96
C GLY A 68 -19.14 5.05 4.69
N GLN A 69 -18.32 4.64 5.66
CA GLN A 69 -17.47 5.51 6.46
C GLN A 69 -16.06 4.96 6.52
N VAL A 70 -15.07 5.84 6.50
CA VAL A 70 -13.68 5.50 6.77
C VAL A 70 -13.16 6.36 7.90
N ARG A 71 -12.38 5.78 8.80
CA ARG A 71 -11.69 6.50 9.87
C ARG A 71 -10.19 6.26 9.79
N ALA A 72 -9.41 7.32 9.95
CA ALA A 72 -7.97 7.26 10.17
C ALA A 72 -7.67 7.66 11.61
N SER A 73 -7.03 6.78 12.36
CA SER A 73 -6.63 7.08 13.75
C SER A 73 -7.80 7.57 14.61
N GLY A 74 -8.95 6.93 14.44
CA GLY A 74 -10.21 7.27 15.12
C GLY A 74 -10.98 8.46 14.53
N LYS A 75 -10.38 9.28 13.67
CA LYS A 75 -11.02 10.45 13.06
C LYS A 75 -11.74 10.08 11.76
N PRO A 76 -12.99 10.50 11.56
CA PRO A 76 -13.71 10.25 10.32
C PRO A 76 -13.06 11.00 9.16
N LEU A 77 -12.96 10.32 8.01
CA LEU A 77 -12.52 10.91 6.75
C LEU A 77 -13.73 11.33 5.92
N LYS A 78 -13.59 12.38 5.12
CA LYS A 78 -14.61 12.76 4.14
C LYS A 78 -14.49 11.85 2.92
N GLY A 79 -15.65 11.42 2.41
CA GLY A 79 -15.72 10.67 1.14
C GLY A 79 -15.11 11.45 -0.02
N GLY A 80 -14.55 10.73 -1.00
CA GLY A 80 -13.69 11.31 -2.03
C GLY A 80 -12.21 11.07 -1.73
N CYS A 81 -11.33 11.92 -2.27
CA CYS A 81 -9.89 11.82 -2.07
C CYS A 81 -9.46 12.50 -0.76
N THR A 82 -8.79 11.76 0.11
CA THR A 82 -8.09 12.25 1.30
C THR A 82 -6.63 11.80 1.23
N SER A 83 -5.72 12.67 1.66
CA SER A 83 -4.31 12.32 1.81
C SER A 83 -3.76 12.80 3.13
N GLY A 84 -2.72 12.14 3.61
CA GLY A 84 -2.04 12.52 4.84
C GLY A 84 -0.87 11.60 5.16
N VAL A 85 -0.47 11.63 6.43
CA VAL A 85 0.56 10.75 6.98
C VAL A 85 -0.11 9.82 7.98
N LEU A 86 0.24 8.54 7.92
CA LEU A 86 -0.08 7.57 8.96
C LEU A 86 1.21 7.10 9.62
N LYS A 87 1.20 7.05 10.95
CA LYS A 87 2.29 6.59 11.79
C LYS A 87 2.21 5.09 12.02
N LYS A 88 3.36 4.48 12.27
CA LYS A 88 3.43 3.08 12.71
C LYS A 88 2.47 2.85 13.88
N GLY A 89 1.67 1.78 13.80
CA GLY A 89 0.67 1.40 14.81
C GLY A 89 -0.71 2.03 14.60
N GLU A 90 -0.85 3.02 13.72
CA GLU A 90 -2.15 3.58 13.37
C GLU A 90 -2.99 2.59 12.53
N VAL A 91 -4.29 2.85 12.46
CA VAL A 91 -5.26 1.98 11.80
C VAL A 91 -6.20 2.80 10.91
N LEU A 92 -6.40 2.31 9.69
CA LEU A 92 -7.54 2.70 8.85
C LEU A 92 -8.69 1.72 9.08
N LEU A 93 -9.84 2.26 9.50
CA LEU A 93 -11.06 1.49 9.71
C LEU A 93 -12.04 1.79 8.59
N PHE A 94 -12.46 0.75 7.88
CA PHE A 94 -13.46 0.83 6.82
C PHE A 94 -14.77 0.23 7.31
N HIS A 95 -15.87 0.96 7.12
CA HIS A 95 -17.21 0.49 7.45
C HIS A 95 -18.14 0.66 6.25
N ARG A 96 -18.47 -0.45 5.59
CA ARG A 96 -19.38 -0.52 4.44
C ARG A 96 -18.99 0.41 3.27
N ALA A 97 -17.69 0.63 3.06
CA ALA A 97 -17.22 1.45 1.94
C ALA A 97 -17.38 0.68 0.63
N THR A 98 -18.11 1.23 -0.35
CA THR A 98 -18.46 0.50 -1.57
C THR A 98 -17.33 0.47 -2.58
N ARG A 99 -16.43 1.46 -2.54
CA ARG A 99 -15.22 1.50 -3.35
C ARG A 99 -14.10 2.16 -2.55
N VAL A 100 -12.92 1.56 -2.58
CA VAL A 100 -11.70 2.07 -1.93
C VAL A 100 -10.53 1.94 -2.89
N GLU A 101 -9.75 3.00 -3.01
CA GLU A 101 -8.46 3.06 -3.69
C GLU A 101 -7.47 3.67 -2.69
N LEU A 102 -6.48 2.91 -2.26
CA LEU A 102 -5.44 3.34 -1.33
C LEU A 102 -4.07 3.23 -2.02
N GLN A 103 -3.25 4.27 -1.91
CA GLN A 103 -1.91 4.33 -2.46
C GLN A 103 -0.90 4.72 -1.38
N ILE A 104 0.19 3.96 -1.26
CA ILE A 104 1.24 4.13 -0.25
C ILE A 104 2.62 3.77 -0.85
N PRO A 105 3.67 4.61 -0.70
CA PRO A 105 3.60 6.03 -0.36
C PRO A 105 2.84 6.79 -1.45
N SER A 106 2.26 7.95 -1.12
CA SER A 106 1.54 8.76 -2.11
C SER A 106 2.04 10.21 -2.14
N PRO A 107 2.03 10.86 -3.32
CA PRO A 107 2.22 12.32 -3.43
C PRO A 107 1.03 13.13 -2.91
N GLY A 108 -0.07 12.49 -2.52
CA GLY A 108 -1.26 13.12 -1.95
C GLY A 108 -2.40 13.37 -2.95
N CYS A 109 -3.46 14.05 -2.51
CA CYS A 109 -4.62 14.40 -3.33
C CYS A 109 -4.39 15.72 -4.07
N GLY A 110 -3.63 15.70 -5.17
CA GLY A 110 -3.33 16.88 -6.01
C GLY A 110 -3.35 16.56 -7.50
N GLN A 111 -4.17 17.34 -8.23
CA GLN A 111 -4.51 17.42 -9.67
C GLN A 111 -4.01 16.34 -10.64
N LYS A 112 -4.98 15.77 -11.39
CA LYS A 112 -4.84 14.98 -12.63
C LYS A 112 -3.43 14.44 -12.89
N GLN A 113 -3.30 13.13 -12.72
CA GLN A 113 -2.31 12.32 -13.43
C GLN A 113 -2.13 12.92 -14.85
N PRO A 114 -0.93 13.43 -15.22
CA PRO A 114 -0.70 13.77 -16.60
C PRO A 114 -0.84 12.45 -17.36
N THR A 115 -1.98 12.30 -18.02
CA THR A 115 -2.12 11.37 -19.14
C THR A 115 -0.93 11.64 -20.03
N SER A 116 -0.04 10.65 -20.12
CA SER A 116 0.94 10.53 -21.18
C SER A 116 0.25 10.91 -22.49
N ARG A 117 0.49 12.13 -22.95
CA ARG A 117 0.09 12.56 -24.29
C ARG A 117 1.24 12.13 -25.18
N ASN A 118 1.13 10.92 -25.72
CA ASN A 118 1.88 10.52 -26.90
C ASN A 118 1.74 11.62 -27.96
N ARG A 119 2.87 12.19 -28.36
CA ARG A 119 3.12 12.62 -29.72
C ARG A 119 4.58 12.41 -30.05
#